data_AF-A0A7S4PYX3-F1
#
_entry.id   AF-A0A7S4PYX3-F1
#
_cell.length_a   1.000
_cell.length_b   1.000
_cell.length_c   1.000
_cell.angle_alpha   90.00
_cell.angle_beta   90.00
_cell.angle_gamma   90.00
#
_symmetry.space_group_name_H-M   'P 1'
#
loop_
_entity.id
_entity.type
_entity.pdbx_description
1 polymer ?
#
loop_
_entity_poly.entity_id
_entity_poly.type
_entity_poly.pdbx_seq_one_letter_code
_entity_poly.pdbx_strand_id
1 'polypeptide(L)'
;SSAAAATGTAPPAEGPGASQGGGAVASARATGVAFPGMADSSMRSRVPRRVGAPSASPTPLSLAERLAEDTAAQQRTRGATLLAASSALSAAGRHAEAASLLQYLRDFGVERDVLMRRLSPQEADALFQEASLRLGLELQRAGLLSGAWEALVAACAEPGLREPCRAVGALADVSLQLAMRCDREPARQVEVLQGAADAAAVSRALPLDRKDELELALALALQAAG
;
A
#
# COMPACT_ATOMS: atom_id res chain seq x y z
N SER A 1 22.86 -37.35 51.14
CA SER A 1 23.33 -38.26 50.08
C SER A 1 22.83 -37.79 48.73
N SER A 2 23.75 -37.68 47.76
CA SER A 2 23.59 -37.55 46.29
C SER A 2 22.74 -36.38 45.77
N ALA A 3 23.27 -35.30 45.18
CA ALA A 3 24.16 -35.15 44.01
C ALA A 3 23.54 -35.57 42.66
N ALA A 4 23.31 -34.59 41.78
CA ALA A 4 23.48 -34.72 40.33
C ALA A 4 23.56 -33.32 39.70
N ALA A 5 24.67 -33.08 38.99
CA ALA A 5 25.01 -31.86 38.28
C ALA A 5 24.47 -31.90 36.84
N ALA A 6 24.20 -30.72 36.26
CA ALA A 6 23.96 -30.56 34.84
C ALA A 6 24.89 -29.47 34.28
N THR A 7 25.88 -29.91 33.51
CA THR A 7 26.83 -29.11 32.74
C THR A 7 26.23 -28.73 31.39
N GLY A 8 26.14 -27.43 31.10
CA GLY A 8 25.75 -26.88 29.80
C GLY A 8 26.89 -26.06 29.20
N THR A 9 27.43 -26.55 28.08
CA THR A 9 28.58 -26.04 27.33
C THR A 9 28.16 -24.88 26.42
N ALA A 10 28.83 -23.73 26.51
CA ALA A 10 28.65 -22.58 25.62
C ALA A 10 29.78 -22.50 24.57
N PRO A 11 29.49 -22.15 23.30
CA PRO A 11 30.50 -21.92 22.27
C PRO A 11 31.04 -20.46 22.27
N PRO A 12 32.31 -20.22 21.85
CA PRO A 12 32.88 -18.88 21.73
C PRO A 12 32.65 -18.28 20.33
N ALA A 13 32.32 -16.98 20.28
CA ALA A 13 32.23 -16.19 19.06
C ALA A 13 33.35 -15.12 19.01
N GLU A 14 34.17 -15.26 17.97
CA GLU A 14 34.75 -14.27 17.05
C GLU A 14 35.38 -12.96 17.56
N GLY A 15 36.64 -12.78 17.16
CA GLY A 15 37.46 -11.60 17.41
C GLY A 15 37.38 -10.51 16.32
N PRO A 16 38.14 -9.40 16.49
CA PRO A 16 37.98 -8.17 15.72
C PRO A 16 38.97 -8.06 14.54
N GLY A 17 38.51 -7.51 13.42
CA GLY A 17 39.32 -7.14 12.25
C GLY A 17 39.21 -5.64 11.95
N ALA A 18 40.34 -4.94 12.08
CA ALA A 18 40.53 -3.54 11.70
C ALA A 18 40.78 -3.38 10.19
N SER A 19 40.62 -2.15 9.67
CA SER A 19 41.64 -1.42 8.88
C SER A 19 41.13 -0.61 7.67
N GLN A 20 41.22 0.72 7.83
CA GLN A 20 41.85 1.75 6.97
C GLN A 20 41.60 1.90 5.46
N GLY A 21 41.51 3.19 5.08
CA GLY A 21 42.16 3.79 3.90
C GLY A 21 41.25 3.87 2.67
N GLY A 22 40.98 5.01 2.04
CA GLY A 22 41.80 6.20 1.82
C GLY A 22 41.97 6.38 0.30
N GLY A 23 41.84 7.60 -0.22
CA GLY A 23 42.30 7.91 -1.58
C GLY A 23 41.34 8.75 -2.43
N ALA A 24 41.80 9.96 -2.73
CA ALA A 24 41.12 11.01 -3.48
C ALA A 24 41.55 11.05 -4.97
N VAL A 25 41.04 12.09 -5.64
CA VAL A 25 41.56 12.85 -6.81
C VAL A 25 41.53 12.27 -8.23
N ALA A 26 40.81 12.98 -9.11
CA ALA A 26 41.31 13.75 -10.29
C ALA A 26 40.13 13.89 -11.30
N SER A 27 39.54 15.07 -11.52
CA SER A 27 40.02 16.22 -12.31
C SER A 27 40.50 15.87 -13.73
N ALA A 28 39.65 16.13 -14.73
CA ALA A 28 40.10 16.51 -16.07
C ALA A 28 39.00 17.32 -16.78
N ARG A 29 39.44 18.45 -17.33
CA ARG A 29 38.68 19.52 -17.99
C ARG A 29 39.24 19.63 -19.41
N ALA A 30 38.39 19.64 -20.44
CA ALA A 30 38.70 20.18 -21.79
C ALA A 30 37.39 20.15 -22.63
N THR A 31 36.66 21.25 -22.83
CA THR A 31 36.76 22.25 -23.92
C THR A 31 37.08 21.70 -25.31
N GLY A 32 36.14 21.86 -26.25
CA GLY A 32 36.35 21.59 -27.67
C GLY A 32 35.13 21.89 -28.56
N VAL A 33 34.98 23.18 -28.92
CA VAL A 33 34.57 23.76 -30.22
C VAL A 33 33.40 23.14 -31.04
N ALA A 34 32.45 24.02 -31.39
CA ALA A 34 31.31 23.81 -32.28
C ALA A 34 31.68 23.69 -33.76
N PHE A 35 30.90 22.90 -34.51
CA PHE A 35 30.68 23.07 -35.96
C PHE A 35 29.20 22.87 -36.31
N PRO A 36 28.61 23.74 -37.17
CA PRO A 36 27.22 23.68 -37.59
C PRO A 36 27.07 22.91 -38.91
N GLY A 37 26.09 22.01 -38.99
CA GLY A 37 25.78 21.28 -40.22
C GLY A 37 24.49 20.47 -40.08
N MET A 38 23.52 20.82 -40.93
CA MET A 38 22.17 20.26 -40.99
C MET A 38 22.16 18.74 -41.20
N ALA A 39 21.35 18.04 -40.41
CA ALA A 39 20.62 16.86 -40.86
C ALA A 39 19.34 16.71 -40.00
N ASP A 40 18.22 16.55 -40.68
CA ASP A 40 16.86 16.49 -40.16
C ASP A 40 16.69 15.56 -38.96
N SER A 41 16.57 16.16 -37.77
CA SER A 41 15.98 15.51 -36.60
C SER A 41 14.47 15.46 -36.79
N SER A 42 14.01 14.48 -37.57
CA SER A 42 12.61 14.07 -37.56
C SER A 42 12.28 13.55 -36.16
N MET A 43 11.83 14.47 -35.29
CA MET A 43 11.20 14.18 -34.01
C MET A 43 9.92 13.38 -34.28
N ARG A 44 10.07 12.07 -34.48
CA ARG A 44 9.02 11.13 -34.12
C ARG A 44 8.96 11.15 -32.61
N SER A 45 8.19 12.12 -32.09
CA SER A 45 7.64 12.11 -30.75
C SER A 45 6.88 10.78 -30.58
N ARG A 46 7.60 9.74 -30.15
CA ARG A 46 6.99 8.59 -29.50
C ARG A 46 6.63 9.07 -28.12
N VAL A 47 5.49 9.76 -28.05
CA VAL A 47 4.72 9.85 -26.81
C VAL A 47 4.67 8.43 -26.26
N PRO A 48 5.12 8.17 -25.02
CA PRO A 48 4.90 6.88 -24.40
C PRO A 48 3.39 6.67 -24.45
N ARG A 49 2.94 5.67 -25.22
CA ARG A 49 1.56 5.22 -25.20
C ARG A 49 1.27 4.94 -23.73
N ARG A 50 0.47 5.80 -23.10
CA ARG A 50 -0.32 5.41 -21.93
C ARG A 50 -0.96 4.10 -22.35
N VAL A 51 -0.61 3.01 -21.68
CA VAL A 51 -1.41 1.80 -21.70
C VAL A 51 -2.77 2.28 -21.23
N GLY A 52 -3.66 2.49 -22.20
CA GLY A 52 -4.99 3.00 -21.97
C GLY A 52 -5.63 2.03 -21.00
N ALA A 53 -6.11 2.55 -19.88
CA ALA A 53 -7.05 1.83 -19.05
C ALA A 53 -8.09 1.22 -20.00
N PRO A 54 -8.37 -0.10 -19.92
CA PRO A 54 -9.44 -0.67 -20.72
C PRO A 54 -10.69 0.16 -20.44
N SER A 55 -11.33 0.67 -21.50
CA SER A 55 -12.57 1.42 -21.37
C SER A 55 -13.63 0.45 -20.84
N ALA A 56 -13.69 0.31 -19.52
CA ALA A 56 -14.74 -0.41 -18.84
C ALA A 56 -16.01 0.39 -19.11
N SER A 57 -16.88 -0.17 -19.96
CA SER A 57 -18.25 0.30 -20.07
C SER A 57 -18.80 0.50 -18.66
N PRO A 58 -19.45 1.65 -18.36
CA PRO A 58 -19.94 1.91 -17.02
C PRO A 58 -20.88 0.78 -16.61
N THR A 59 -20.51 0.08 -15.54
CA THR A 59 -21.34 -1.00 -15.00
C THR A 59 -22.63 -0.36 -14.48
N PRO A 60 -23.81 -0.80 -14.94
CA PRO A 60 -25.07 -0.24 -14.44
C PRO A 60 -25.19 -0.55 -12.95
N LEU A 61 -25.72 0.43 -12.19
CA LEU A 61 -25.85 0.30 -10.73
C LEU A 61 -26.62 -0.97 -10.34
N SER A 62 -27.71 -1.29 -11.04
CA SER A 62 -28.50 -2.51 -10.80
C SER A 62 -27.70 -3.81 -10.94
N LEU A 63 -26.69 -3.86 -11.80
CA LEU A 63 -25.80 -5.01 -11.89
C LEU A 63 -24.82 -5.03 -10.72
N ALA A 64 -24.32 -3.87 -10.32
CA ALA A 64 -23.41 -3.75 -9.18
C ALA A 64 -24.09 -4.17 -7.86
N GLU A 65 -25.35 -3.77 -7.66
CA GLU A 65 -26.16 -4.17 -6.51
C GLU A 65 -26.38 -5.68 -6.47
N ARG A 66 -26.77 -6.27 -7.61
CA ARG A 66 -26.90 -7.73 -7.73
C ARG A 66 -25.61 -8.47 -7.43
N LEU A 67 -24.47 -7.93 -7.84
CA LEU A 67 -23.17 -8.52 -7.52
C LEU A 67 -22.84 -8.39 -6.03
N ALA A 68 -23.22 -7.29 -5.38
CA ALA A 68 -23.02 -7.13 -3.93
C ALA A 68 -23.86 -8.13 -3.12
N GLU A 69 -25.06 -8.48 -3.60
CA GLU A 69 -25.98 -9.38 -2.91
C GLU A 69 -25.72 -10.87 -3.18
N ASP A 70 -25.30 -11.25 -4.40
CA ASP A 70 -25.16 -12.65 -4.82
C ASP A 70 -23.68 -13.09 -4.93
N THR A 71 -23.22 -13.84 -3.93
CA THR A 71 -21.86 -14.42 -3.89
C THR A 71 -21.60 -15.39 -5.05
N ALA A 72 -22.62 -16.12 -5.52
CA ALA A 72 -22.46 -16.99 -6.68
C ALA A 72 -22.30 -16.18 -7.98
N ALA A 73 -22.89 -14.99 -8.06
CA ALA A 73 -22.65 -14.06 -9.17
C ALA A 73 -21.22 -13.48 -9.12
N GLN A 74 -20.71 -13.16 -7.93
CA GLN A 74 -19.32 -12.73 -7.74
C GLN A 74 -18.32 -13.79 -8.25
N GLN A 75 -18.57 -15.06 -7.91
CA GLN A 75 -17.73 -16.20 -8.32
C GLN A 75 -17.67 -16.44 -9.83
N ARG A 76 -18.69 -16.01 -10.58
CA ARG A 76 -18.74 -16.15 -12.04
C ARG A 76 -18.18 -14.93 -12.78
N THR A 77 -18.12 -13.79 -12.10
CA THR A 77 -17.82 -12.48 -12.69
C THR A 77 -16.33 -12.18 -12.64
N ARG A 78 -15.76 -11.63 -13.73
CA ARG A 78 -14.33 -11.27 -13.79
C ARG A 78 -13.98 -10.17 -12.79
N GLY A 79 -12.75 -10.19 -12.29
CA GLY A 79 -12.25 -9.24 -11.30
C GLY A 79 -12.31 -7.78 -11.76
N ALA A 80 -12.00 -7.51 -13.04
CA ALA A 80 -12.16 -6.18 -13.62
C ALA A 80 -13.62 -5.67 -13.56
N THR A 81 -14.61 -6.56 -13.73
CA THR A 81 -16.03 -6.21 -13.62
C THR A 81 -16.45 -5.99 -12.17
N LEU A 82 -15.90 -6.75 -11.22
CA LEU A 82 -16.10 -6.53 -9.79
C LEU A 82 -15.53 -5.17 -9.35
N LEU A 83 -14.36 -4.78 -9.85
CA LEU A 83 -13.77 -3.46 -9.60
C LEU A 83 -14.62 -2.33 -10.20
N ALA A 84 -15.18 -2.53 -11.40
CA ALA A 84 -16.09 -1.56 -12.01
C ALA A 84 -17.42 -1.46 -11.23
N ALA A 85 -17.95 -2.58 -10.75
CA ALA A 85 -19.15 -2.63 -9.91
C ALA A 85 -18.94 -1.91 -8.57
N SER A 86 -17.80 -2.12 -7.89
CA SER A 86 -17.49 -1.40 -6.65
C SER A 86 -17.37 0.10 -6.88
N SER A 87 -16.86 0.53 -8.04
CA SER A 87 -16.83 1.94 -8.44
C SER A 87 -18.23 2.54 -8.59
N ALA A 88 -19.17 1.78 -9.18
CA ALA A 88 -20.56 2.22 -9.33
C ALA A 88 -21.27 2.33 -7.97
N LEU A 89 -21.05 1.38 -7.06
CA LEU A 89 -21.59 1.43 -5.70
C LEU A 89 -21.01 2.61 -4.90
N SER A 90 -19.70 2.84 -5.01
CA SER A 90 -19.02 3.98 -4.38
C SER A 90 -19.59 5.32 -4.87
N ALA A 91 -19.83 5.45 -6.18
CA ALA A 91 -20.46 6.64 -6.76
C ALA A 91 -21.92 6.85 -6.29
N ALA A 92 -22.62 5.77 -5.93
CA ALA A 92 -23.95 5.81 -5.35
C ALA A 92 -23.96 5.99 -3.82
N GLY A 93 -22.79 6.15 -3.18
CA GLY A 93 -22.65 6.29 -1.73
C GLY A 93 -22.78 4.98 -0.95
N ARG A 94 -22.87 3.83 -1.62
CA ARG A 94 -22.98 2.49 -1.01
C ARG A 94 -21.59 1.93 -0.67
N HIS A 95 -20.86 2.63 0.20
CA HIS A 95 -19.45 2.36 0.51
C HIS A 95 -19.19 0.99 1.17
N ALA A 96 -20.07 0.55 2.06
CA ALA A 96 -19.93 -0.75 2.73
C ALA A 96 -20.01 -1.93 1.75
N GLU A 97 -20.87 -1.83 0.75
CA GLU A 97 -21.03 -2.86 -0.27
C GLU A 97 -19.93 -2.81 -1.32
N ALA A 98 -19.48 -1.61 -1.68
CA ALA A 98 -18.28 -1.43 -2.48
C ALA A 98 -17.08 -2.10 -1.81
N ALA A 99 -16.91 -1.91 -0.50
CA ALA A 99 -15.88 -2.56 0.30
C ALA A 99 -16.04 -4.10 0.30
N SER A 100 -17.25 -4.63 0.49
CA SER A 100 -17.50 -6.07 0.41
C SER A 100 -17.07 -6.68 -0.94
N LEU A 101 -17.41 -6.04 -2.06
CA LEU A 101 -16.98 -6.48 -3.38
C LEU A 101 -15.46 -6.42 -3.57
N LEU A 102 -14.82 -5.38 -3.05
CA LEU A 102 -13.36 -5.22 -3.11
C LEU A 102 -12.63 -6.25 -2.26
N GLN A 103 -13.17 -6.58 -1.09
CA GLN A 103 -12.65 -7.63 -0.22
C GLN A 103 -12.72 -8.98 -0.93
N TYR A 104 -13.88 -9.34 -1.51
CA TYR A 104 -14.00 -10.57 -2.29
C TYR A 104 -13.02 -10.60 -3.49
N LEU A 105 -12.89 -9.47 -4.20
CA LEU A 105 -11.96 -9.35 -5.31
C LEU A 105 -10.51 -9.61 -4.85
N ARG A 106 -10.09 -8.99 -3.75
CA ARG A 106 -8.74 -9.12 -3.19
C ARG A 106 -8.46 -10.54 -2.71
N ASP A 107 -9.38 -11.10 -1.92
CA ASP A 107 -9.15 -12.36 -1.21
C ASP A 107 -9.30 -13.58 -2.14
N PHE A 108 -10.10 -13.49 -3.21
CA PHE A 108 -10.38 -14.62 -4.12
C PHE A 108 -10.38 -14.27 -5.60
N GLY A 109 -10.91 -13.10 -5.97
CA GLY A 109 -11.20 -12.75 -7.35
C GLY A 109 -9.96 -12.65 -8.24
N VAL A 110 -8.86 -12.07 -7.73
CA VAL A 110 -7.61 -11.92 -8.47
C VAL A 110 -6.95 -13.28 -8.74
N GLU A 111 -6.75 -14.08 -7.69
CA GLU A 111 -6.11 -15.40 -7.82
C GLU A 111 -6.91 -16.30 -8.78
N ARG A 112 -8.24 -16.34 -8.64
CA ARG A 112 -9.10 -17.09 -9.54
C ARG A 112 -8.91 -16.67 -11.00
N ASP A 113 -8.85 -15.37 -11.27
CA ASP A 113 -8.67 -14.88 -12.65
C ASP A 113 -7.28 -15.22 -13.22
N VAL A 114 -6.23 -15.30 -12.38
CA VAL A 114 -4.91 -15.83 -12.75
C VAL A 114 -4.98 -17.32 -13.07
N LEU A 115 -5.60 -18.13 -12.19
CA LEU A 115 -5.75 -19.58 -12.38
C LEU A 115 -6.53 -19.90 -13.66
N MET A 116 -7.54 -19.10 -13.97
CA MET A 116 -8.33 -19.21 -15.20
C MET A 116 -7.64 -18.62 -16.45
N ARG A 117 -6.39 -18.18 -16.33
CA ARG A 117 -5.57 -17.55 -17.39
C ARG A 117 -6.26 -16.33 -18.03
N ARG A 118 -7.05 -15.60 -17.25
CA ARG A 118 -7.75 -14.38 -17.66
C ARG A 118 -6.93 -13.13 -17.39
N LEU A 119 -5.97 -13.20 -16.48
CA LEU A 119 -5.02 -12.15 -16.14
C LEU A 119 -3.60 -12.68 -16.27
N SER A 120 -2.71 -11.83 -16.80
CA SER A 120 -1.28 -12.01 -16.62
C SER A 120 -0.87 -11.68 -15.18
N PRO A 121 0.28 -12.18 -14.69
CA PRO A 121 0.76 -11.87 -13.34
C PRO A 121 0.86 -10.35 -13.09
N GLN A 122 1.37 -9.60 -14.06
CA GLN A 122 1.50 -8.15 -13.93
C GLN A 122 0.15 -7.42 -13.84
N GLU A 123 -0.88 -7.91 -14.55
CA GLU A 123 -2.23 -7.36 -14.45
C GLU A 123 -2.90 -7.76 -13.13
N ALA A 124 -2.61 -8.97 -12.63
CA ALA A 124 -3.09 -9.44 -11.35
C ALA A 124 -2.52 -8.60 -10.19
N ASP A 125 -1.20 -8.33 -10.19
CA ASP A 125 -0.55 -7.47 -9.20
C ASP A 125 -1.16 -6.07 -9.23
N ALA A 126 -1.36 -5.51 -10.42
CA ALA A 126 -1.99 -4.20 -10.60
C ALA A 126 -3.43 -4.16 -10.07
N LEU A 127 -4.21 -5.21 -10.34
CA LEU A 127 -5.59 -5.33 -9.89
C LEU A 127 -5.66 -5.52 -8.38
N PHE A 128 -4.75 -6.31 -7.81
CA PHE A 128 -4.65 -6.55 -6.37
C PHE A 128 -4.29 -5.27 -5.62
N GLN A 129 -3.26 -4.54 -6.06
CA GLN A 129 -2.86 -3.27 -5.46
C GLN A 129 -4.00 -2.23 -5.49
N GLU A 130 -4.68 -2.11 -6.62
CA GLU A 130 -5.84 -1.20 -6.75
C GLU A 130 -6.99 -1.63 -5.84
N ALA A 131 -7.29 -2.93 -5.77
CA ALA A 131 -8.36 -3.45 -4.92
C ALA A 131 -8.05 -3.24 -3.42
N SER A 132 -6.81 -3.49 -2.99
CA SER A 132 -6.36 -3.33 -1.61
C SER A 132 -6.42 -1.87 -1.15
N LEU A 133 -5.91 -0.93 -1.95
CA LEU A 133 -6.00 0.49 -1.64
C LEU A 133 -7.46 0.96 -1.59
N ARG A 134 -8.26 0.61 -2.61
CA ARG A 134 -9.68 1.02 -2.62
C ARG A 134 -10.47 0.43 -1.48
N LEU A 135 -10.20 -0.82 -1.08
CA LEU A 135 -10.87 -1.44 0.05
C LEU A 135 -10.70 -0.59 1.31
N GLY A 136 -9.47 -0.19 1.61
CA GLY A 136 -9.17 0.68 2.74
C GLY A 136 -9.93 2.01 2.70
N LEU A 137 -9.96 2.65 1.53
CA LEU A 137 -10.67 3.93 1.33
C LEU A 137 -12.20 3.79 1.46
N GLU A 138 -12.78 2.72 0.92
CA GLU A 138 -14.23 2.48 1.02
C GLU A 138 -14.64 2.13 2.46
N LEU A 139 -13.83 1.34 3.18
CA LEU A 139 -14.05 1.06 4.60
C LEU A 139 -13.97 2.33 5.45
N GLN A 140 -13.02 3.22 5.16
CA GLN A 140 -12.92 4.53 5.81
C GLN A 140 -14.19 5.36 5.58
N ARG A 141 -14.67 5.44 4.33
CA ARG A 141 -15.92 6.16 3.98
C ARG A 141 -17.16 5.54 4.60
N ALA A 142 -17.17 4.23 4.79
CA ALA A 142 -18.24 3.52 5.50
C ALA A 142 -18.15 3.69 7.04
N GLY A 143 -17.12 4.36 7.57
CA GLY A 143 -16.90 4.54 9.00
C GLY A 143 -16.37 3.30 9.73
N LEU A 144 -15.97 2.26 8.99
CA LEU A 144 -15.42 1.00 9.50
C LEU A 144 -13.91 1.12 9.72
N LEU A 145 -13.52 1.97 10.66
CA LEU A 145 -12.13 2.44 10.80
C LEU A 145 -11.12 1.32 11.09
N SER A 146 -11.44 0.34 11.94
CA SER A 146 -10.51 -0.76 12.24
C SER A 146 -10.21 -1.60 11.00
N GLY A 147 -11.25 -1.98 10.24
CA GLY A 147 -11.06 -2.69 8.97
C GLY A 147 -10.34 -1.84 7.92
N ALA A 148 -10.61 -0.53 7.89
CA ALA A 148 -9.91 0.40 7.01
C ALA A 148 -8.41 0.44 7.33
N TRP A 149 -8.05 0.50 8.61
CA TRP A 149 -6.66 0.50 9.06
C TRP A 149 -5.94 -0.79 8.65
N GLU A 150 -6.51 -1.95 8.95
CA GLU A 150 -5.94 -3.25 8.57
C GLU A 150 -5.73 -3.36 7.06
N ALA A 151 -6.74 -2.95 6.27
CA ALA A 151 -6.65 -2.97 4.81
C ALA A 151 -5.59 -2.00 4.26
N LEU A 152 -5.46 -0.81 4.84
CA LEU A 152 -4.47 0.20 4.43
C LEU A 152 -3.05 -0.18 4.84
N VAL A 153 -2.85 -0.78 6.02
CA VAL A 153 -1.55 -1.35 6.44
C VAL A 153 -1.12 -2.43 5.46
N ALA A 154 -2.02 -3.37 5.15
CA ALA A 154 -1.75 -4.41 4.16
C ALA A 154 -1.41 -3.82 2.79
N ALA A 155 -2.16 -2.83 2.31
CA ALA A 155 -1.89 -2.16 1.04
C ALA A 155 -0.52 -1.46 1.03
N CYS A 156 -0.13 -0.80 2.13
CA CYS A 156 1.17 -0.14 2.28
C CYS A 156 2.34 -1.12 2.36
N ALA A 157 2.10 -2.36 2.80
CA ALA A 157 3.13 -3.41 2.83
C ALA A 157 3.42 -4.01 1.44
N GLU A 158 2.55 -3.78 0.45
CA GLU A 158 2.70 -4.34 -0.89
C GLU A 158 3.84 -3.68 -1.68
N PRO A 159 4.80 -4.47 -2.21
CA PRO A 159 5.87 -3.94 -3.03
C PRO A 159 5.32 -3.41 -4.35
N GLY A 160 5.72 -2.18 -4.71
CA GLY A 160 5.34 -1.56 -5.98
C GLY A 160 3.92 -0.98 -6.01
N LEU A 161 3.32 -0.71 -4.84
CA LEU A 161 2.10 0.06 -4.73
C LEU A 161 2.18 1.34 -5.58
N ARG A 162 1.20 1.55 -6.46
CA ARG A 162 1.20 2.66 -7.43
C ARG A 162 0.99 4.04 -6.81
N GLU A 163 0.18 4.11 -5.75
CA GLU A 163 -0.19 5.37 -5.09
C GLU A 163 0.20 5.36 -3.60
N PRO A 164 1.50 5.26 -3.26
CA PRO A 164 1.94 5.11 -1.87
C PRO A 164 1.60 6.34 -1.02
N CYS A 165 1.72 7.55 -1.56
CA CYS A 165 1.35 8.77 -0.83
C CYS A 165 -0.13 8.79 -0.45
N ARG A 166 -1.00 8.29 -1.32
CA ARG A 166 -2.45 8.25 -1.07
C ARG A 166 -2.79 7.21 -0.01
N ALA A 167 -2.19 6.02 -0.09
CA ALA A 167 -2.41 4.95 0.88
C ALA A 167 -1.93 5.36 2.28
N VAL A 168 -0.73 5.91 2.35
CA VAL A 168 -0.10 6.33 3.61
C VAL A 168 -0.82 7.55 4.21
N GLY A 169 -1.26 8.50 3.39
CA GLY A 169 -2.09 9.62 3.85
C GLY A 169 -3.42 9.14 4.43
N ALA A 170 -4.11 8.23 3.75
CA ALA A 170 -5.34 7.62 4.25
C ALA A 170 -5.11 6.81 5.54
N LEU A 171 -4.00 6.08 5.62
CA LEU A 171 -3.62 5.32 6.82
C LEU A 171 -3.40 6.26 8.01
N ALA A 172 -2.67 7.36 7.82
CA ALA A 172 -2.49 8.37 8.85
C ALA A 172 -3.82 8.97 9.32
N ASP A 173 -4.71 9.33 8.39
CA ASP A 173 -6.04 9.85 8.73
C ASP A 173 -6.87 8.84 9.55
N VAL A 174 -6.87 7.56 9.15
CA VAL A 174 -7.58 6.50 9.87
C VAL A 174 -6.95 6.25 11.23
N SER A 175 -5.62 6.21 11.33
CA SER A 175 -4.91 6.04 12.60
C SER A 175 -5.21 7.15 13.59
N LEU A 176 -5.21 8.41 13.15
CA LEU A 176 -5.58 9.55 14.00
C LEU A 176 -7.05 9.45 14.46
N GLN A 177 -7.97 9.08 13.56
CA GLN A 177 -9.38 8.88 13.92
C GLN A 177 -9.59 7.74 14.91
N LEU A 178 -8.87 6.63 14.76
CA LEU A 178 -8.90 5.51 15.69
C LEU A 178 -8.29 5.88 17.03
N ALA A 179 -7.16 6.60 17.05
CA ALA A 179 -6.53 7.05 18.28
C ALA A 179 -7.51 7.86 19.13
N MET A 180 -8.21 8.83 18.53
CA MET A 180 -9.25 9.61 19.21
C MET A 180 -10.45 8.79 19.72
N ARG A 181 -10.65 7.57 19.22
CA ARG A 181 -11.74 6.67 19.67
C ARG A 181 -11.27 5.65 20.72
N CYS A 182 -9.96 5.44 20.84
CA CYS A 182 -9.34 4.45 21.69
C CYS A 182 -8.81 5.04 23.01
N ASP A 183 -9.36 6.18 23.48
CA ASP A 183 -8.93 6.93 24.68
C ASP A 183 -8.81 6.11 25.98
N ARG A 184 -9.40 4.91 26.02
CA ARG A 184 -9.38 4.00 27.18
C ARG A 184 -8.40 2.84 27.05
N GLU A 185 -7.71 2.70 25.91
CA GLU A 185 -6.80 1.60 25.59
C GLU A 185 -5.49 2.16 25.01
N PRO A 186 -4.60 2.73 25.86
CA PRO A 186 -3.41 3.43 25.39
C PRO A 186 -2.43 2.51 24.64
N ALA A 187 -2.33 1.23 25.02
CA ALA A 187 -1.53 0.24 24.30
C ALA A 187 -2.00 0.06 22.84
N ARG A 188 -3.33 0.05 22.62
CA ARG A 188 -3.92 -0.07 21.29
C ARG A 188 -3.77 1.22 20.49
N GLN A 189 -3.86 2.38 21.15
CA GLN A 189 -3.55 3.67 20.50
C GLN A 189 -2.12 3.70 19.96
N VAL A 190 -1.15 3.25 20.76
CA VAL A 190 0.26 3.16 20.35
C VAL A 190 0.40 2.24 19.14
N GLU A 191 -0.18 1.04 19.16
CA GLU A 191 -0.12 0.09 18.03
C GLU A 191 -0.62 0.71 16.72
N VAL A 192 -1.81 1.34 16.77
CA VAL A 192 -2.46 1.94 15.59
C VAL A 192 -1.65 3.12 15.03
N LEU A 193 -1.09 3.96 15.91
CA LEU A 193 -0.29 5.12 15.52
C LEU A 193 1.10 4.71 15.01
N GLN A 194 1.71 3.70 15.63
CA GLN A 194 3.00 3.16 15.21
C GLN A 194 2.92 2.58 13.79
N GLY A 195 1.87 1.82 13.47
CA GLY A 195 1.70 1.26 12.13
C GLY A 195 1.64 2.33 11.02
N ALA A 196 1.02 3.49 11.29
CA ALA A 196 1.04 4.61 10.36
C ALA A 196 2.41 5.30 10.29
N ALA A 197 3.11 5.43 11.42
CA ALA A 197 4.43 6.05 11.46
C ALA A 197 5.48 5.21 10.71
N ASP A 198 5.42 3.88 10.83
CA ASP A 198 6.30 2.97 10.11
C ASP A 198 6.06 3.04 8.60
N ALA A 199 4.79 3.03 8.17
CA ALA A 199 4.43 3.21 6.77
C ALA A 199 4.87 4.58 6.20
N ALA A 200 4.78 5.64 7.02
CA ALA A 200 5.28 6.97 6.69
C ALA A 200 6.80 6.99 6.47
N ALA A 201 7.55 6.34 7.37
CA ALA A 201 9.01 6.30 7.34
C ALA A 201 9.53 5.56 6.09
N VAL A 202 8.88 4.45 5.72
CA VAL A 202 9.26 3.65 4.54
C VAL A 202 8.97 4.40 3.25
N SER A 203 7.80 5.02 3.14
CA SER A 203 7.34 5.66 1.91
C SER A 203 7.90 7.07 1.70
N ARG A 204 8.30 7.77 2.78
CA ARG A 204 8.66 9.21 2.78
C ARG A 204 7.61 10.08 2.09
N ALA A 205 6.36 9.65 2.13
CA ALA A 205 5.31 10.12 1.24
C ALA A 205 4.31 11.08 1.90
N LEU A 206 4.42 11.28 3.22
CA LEU A 206 3.55 12.18 3.99
C LEU A 206 4.07 13.62 3.95
N PRO A 207 3.18 14.62 3.79
CA PRO A 207 3.50 16.02 4.07
C PRO A 207 4.03 16.20 5.50
N LEU A 208 4.95 17.15 5.69
CA LEU A 208 5.61 17.41 6.97
C LEU A 208 4.59 17.65 8.10
N ASP A 209 3.61 18.52 7.88
CA ASP A 209 2.60 18.88 8.89
C ASP A 209 1.83 17.65 9.41
N ARG A 210 1.45 16.75 8.50
CA ARG A 210 0.73 15.51 8.87
C ARG A 210 1.62 14.50 9.57
N LYS A 211 2.89 14.46 9.20
CA LYS A 211 3.89 13.63 9.86
C LYS A 211 4.09 14.11 11.31
N ASP A 212 4.26 15.40 11.51
CA ASP A 212 4.46 16.00 12.83
C ASP A 212 3.25 15.76 13.75
N GLU A 213 2.03 15.86 13.21
CA GLU A 213 0.80 15.54 13.95
C GLU A 213 0.74 14.07 14.38
N LEU A 214 1.11 13.14 13.49
CA LEU A 214 1.15 11.72 13.78
C LEU A 214 2.21 11.39 14.85
N GLU A 215 3.40 11.98 14.74
CA GLU A 215 4.49 11.81 15.72
C GLU A 215 4.11 12.37 17.10
N LEU A 216 3.46 13.54 17.14
CA LEU A 216 2.95 14.12 18.39
C LEU A 216 1.88 13.23 19.02
N ALA A 217 0.91 12.74 18.25
CA ALA A 217 -0.13 11.84 18.74
C ALA A 217 0.47 10.55 19.32
N LEU A 218 1.47 9.98 18.64
CA LEU A 218 2.19 8.79 19.11
C LEU A 218 2.93 9.05 20.42
N ALA A 219 3.64 10.19 20.53
CA ALA A 219 4.35 10.56 21.75
C ALA A 219 3.40 10.69 22.96
N LEU A 220 2.23 11.30 22.76
CA LEU A 220 1.21 11.42 23.80
C LEU A 220 0.63 10.06 24.21
N ALA A 221 0.36 9.18 23.24
CA ALA A 221 -0.15 7.83 23.51
C ALA A 221 0.89 6.98 24.29
N LEU A 222 2.17 7.08 23.93
CA LEU A 222 3.26 6.42 24.67
C LEU A 222 3.37 6.93 26.11
N GLN A 223 3.22 8.24 26.32
CA GLN A 223 3.21 8.81 27.67
C GLN A 223 2.01 8.33 28.50
N ALA A 224 0.85 8.11 27.89
CA ALA A 224 -0.33 7.60 28.59
C ALA A 224 -0.26 6.10 28.89
N ALA A 225 0.58 5.34 28.18
CA ALA A 225 0.75 3.90 28.35
C ALA A 225 1.79 3.51 29.42
N GLY A 226 2.71 4.42 29.78
CA GLY A 226 3.77 4.22 30.77
C GLY A 226 3.41 4.77 32.15
#